data_AF-B4FXD2-F1
#
_entry.id   AF-B4FXD2-F1
#
_cell.length_a   1.000
_cell.length_b   1.000
_cell.length_c   1.000
_cell.angle_alpha   90.00
_cell.angle_beta   90.00
_cell.angle_gamma   90.00
#
_symmetry.space_group_name_H-M   'P 1'
#
loop_
_entity.id
_entity.type
_entity.pdbx_description
1 polymer ?
#
loop_
_entity_poly.entity_id
_entity_poly.type
_entity_poly.pdbx_seq_one_letter_code
_entity_poly.pdbx_strand_id
1 'polypeptide(L)'
;MSSRRPSHPSHRNPRRFPSACYLLVLTLALLVVSAAAKSSRRPISDNEIRQKKEACYTDVENGLWGWVCRYSPTEKENCVLRCLSPECYDLIYGGDPLEEGELDYVRSQEYKYCMHKSSLGESLDGVKGSFSYS
;
A
#
# COMPACT_ATOMS: atom_id res chain seq x y z
N MET A 1 2.43 -70.92 -40.02
CA MET A 1 1.06 -70.40 -39.84
C MET A 1 1.08 -69.43 -38.67
N SER A 2 0.67 -68.19 -38.93
CA SER A 2 0.91 -67.01 -38.08
C SER A 2 0.13 -67.02 -36.77
N SER A 3 0.82 -66.78 -35.67
CA SER A 3 0.22 -66.32 -34.41
C SER A 3 0.55 -64.83 -34.25
N ARG A 4 -0.42 -63.96 -34.52
CA ARG A 4 -0.30 -62.51 -34.29
C ARG A 4 -0.42 -62.24 -32.79
N ARG A 5 0.64 -61.68 -32.19
CA ARG A 5 0.60 -61.17 -30.81
C ARG A 5 -0.26 -59.89 -30.74
N PRO A 6 -1.04 -59.67 -29.66
CA PRO A 6 -1.78 -58.43 -29.45
C PRO A 6 -0.84 -57.31 -29.00
N SER A 7 -1.02 -56.13 -29.60
CA SER A 7 -0.37 -54.88 -29.24
C SER A 7 -1.00 -54.28 -27.97
N HIS A 8 -0.23 -54.15 -26.90
CA HIS A 8 -0.64 -53.44 -25.68
C HIS A 8 -0.69 -51.92 -25.92
N PRO A 9 -1.72 -51.21 -25.41
CA PRO A 9 -1.82 -49.77 -25.53
C PRO A 9 -0.84 -49.06 -24.58
N SER A 10 -0.12 -48.08 -25.12
CA SER A 10 0.80 -47.22 -24.40
C SER A 10 0.00 -46.29 -23.46
N HIS A 11 0.06 -46.56 -22.15
CA HIS A 11 -0.46 -45.68 -21.12
C HIS A 11 0.44 -44.43 -21.03
N ARG A 12 0.08 -43.37 -21.76
CA ARG A 12 0.65 -42.03 -21.56
C ARG A 12 0.22 -41.53 -20.19
N ASN A 13 1.18 -41.51 -19.27
CA ASN A 13 1.01 -40.94 -17.93
C ASN A 13 0.71 -39.43 -18.09
N PRO A 14 -0.49 -38.94 -17.74
CA PRO A 14 -0.75 -37.51 -17.77
C PRO A 14 0.16 -36.87 -16.73
N ARG A 15 0.97 -35.90 -17.16
CA ARG A 15 1.85 -35.10 -16.30
C ARG A 15 1.00 -34.51 -15.17
N ARG A 16 0.96 -35.17 -14.01
CA ARG A 16 0.44 -34.62 -12.77
C ARG A 16 1.42 -33.53 -12.36
N PHE A 17 1.23 -32.32 -12.89
CA PHE A 17 1.72 -31.14 -12.21
C PHE A 17 1.18 -31.24 -10.78
N PRO A 18 2.04 -31.23 -9.76
CA PRO A 18 1.57 -31.41 -8.39
C PRO A 18 0.56 -30.30 -8.12
N SER A 19 -0.59 -30.63 -7.54
CA SER A 19 -1.65 -29.67 -7.18
C SER A 19 -1.08 -28.44 -6.47
N ALA A 20 0.03 -28.60 -5.72
CA ALA A 20 0.83 -27.55 -5.14
C ALA A 20 1.30 -26.45 -6.12
N CYS A 21 1.75 -26.80 -7.33
CA CYS A 21 2.16 -25.80 -8.34
C CYS A 21 0.97 -24.95 -8.80
N TYR A 22 -0.21 -25.57 -8.99
CA TYR A 22 -1.42 -24.83 -9.35
C TYR A 22 -1.83 -23.89 -8.23
N LEU A 23 -1.80 -24.36 -6.97
CA LEU A 23 -2.09 -23.51 -5.80
C LEU A 23 -1.11 -22.35 -5.69
N LEU A 24 0.20 -22.59 -5.86
CA LEU A 24 1.22 -21.54 -5.82
C LEU A 24 1.02 -20.49 -6.92
N VAL A 25 0.71 -20.92 -8.15
CA VAL A 25 0.44 -20.00 -9.27
C VAL A 25 -0.84 -19.19 -9.01
N LEU A 26 -1.88 -19.81 -8.45
CA LEU A 26 -3.11 -19.12 -8.07
C LEU A 26 -2.87 -18.10 -6.95
N THR A 27 -2.12 -18.44 -5.91
CA THR A 27 -1.79 -17.48 -4.83
C THR A 27 -0.95 -16.33 -5.34
N LEU A 28 0.04 -16.61 -6.20
CA LEU A 28 0.86 -15.56 -6.81
C LEU A 28 0.02 -14.66 -7.72
N ALA A 29 -0.88 -15.23 -8.52
CA ALA A 29 -1.80 -14.47 -9.36
C ALA A 29 -2.73 -13.57 -8.53
N LEU A 30 -3.26 -14.08 -7.41
CA LEU A 30 -4.07 -13.29 -6.48
C LEU A 30 -3.28 -12.14 -5.87
N LEU A 31 -2.03 -12.38 -5.44
CA LEU A 31 -1.15 -11.33 -4.90
C LEU A 31 -0.86 -10.24 -5.95
N VAL A 32 -0.59 -10.63 -7.20
CA VAL A 32 -0.38 -9.69 -8.30
C VAL A 32 -1.63 -8.87 -8.60
N VAL A 33 -2.81 -9.48 -8.61
CA VAL A 33 -4.08 -8.77 -8.82
C VAL A 33 -4.36 -7.78 -7.69
N SER A 34 -4.10 -8.15 -6.42
CA SER A 34 -4.26 -7.23 -5.30
C SER A 34 -3.29 -6.05 -5.34
N ALA A 35 -2.05 -6.27 -5.78
CA ALA A 35 -1.07 -5.18 -5.94
C ALA A 35 -1.39 -4.25 -7.12
N ALA A 36 -2.07 -4.76 -8.16
CA ALA A 36 -2.46 -4.00 -9.34
C ALA A 36 -3.81 -3.28 -9.23
N ALA A 37 -4.53 -3.45 -8.12
CA ALA A 37 -5.79 -2.78 -7.86
C ALA A 37 -5.56 -1.25 -7.79
N LYS A 38 -5.78 -0.57 -8.92
CA LYS A 38 -5.65 0.89 -9.02
C LYS A 38 -6.59 1.56 -8.04
N SER A 39 -6.06 2.55 -7.31
CA SER A 39 -6.85 3.51 -6.55
C SER A 39 -8.04 3.97 -7.39
N SER A 40 -9.24 3.91 -6.80
CA SER A 40 -10.43 4.48 -7.40
C SER A 40 -10.15 5.95 -7.74
N ARG A 41 -10.42 6.38 -8.99
CA ARG A 41 -10.30 7.78 -9.41
C ARG A 41 -11.44 8.64 -8.87
N ARG A 42 -11.71 8.51 -7.58
CA ARG A 42 -12.68 9.30 -6.85
C ARG A 42 -11.92 10.00 -5.73
N PRO A 43 -12.38 11.19 -5.33
CA PRO A 43 -11.78 11.86 -4.19
C PRO A 43 -11.90 10.96 -2.95
N ILE A 44 -10.80 10.82 -2.22
CA ILE A 44 -10.82 10.19 -0.91
C ILE A 44 -11.65 11.04 0.05
N SER A 45 -12.59 10.41 0.76
CA SER A 45 -13.41 11.14 1.73
C SER A 45 -12.65 11.34 3.06
N ASP A 46 -13.04 12.37 3.82
CA ASP A 46 -12.48 12.61 5.15
C ASP A 46 -12.66 11.42 6.10
N ASN A 47 -13.77 10.70 5.96
CA ASN A 47 -14.01 9.48 6.74
C ASN A 47 -13.02 8.37 6.38
N GLU A 48 -12.68 8.21 5.11
CA GLU A 48 -11.67 7.25 4.68
C GLU A 48 -10.27 7.65 5.12
N ILE A 49 -9.92 8.94 5.05
CA ILE A 49 -8.64 9.44 5.57
C ILE A 49 -8.54 9.09 7.06
N ARG A 50 -9.59 9.39 7.84
CA ARG A 50 -9.64 9.09 9.27
C ARG A 50 -9.51 7.59 9.54
N GLN A 51 -10.26 6.74 8.84
CA GLN A 51 -10.17 5.28 8.99
C GLN A 51 -8.79 4.74 8.66
N LYS A 52 -8.16 5.21 7.57
CA LYS A 52 -6.78 4.83 7.23
C LYS A 52 -5.78 5.31 8.28
N LYS A 53 -5.98 6.51 8.84
CA LYS A 53 -5.13 7.04 9.92
C LYS A 53 -5.21 6.18 11.17
N GLU A 54 -6.40 5.76 11.59
CA GLU A 54 -6.59 4.82 12.73
C GLU A 54 -5.92 3.47 12.48
N ALA A 55 -5.99 2.94 11.25
CA ALA A 55 -5.27 1.72 10.88
C ALA A 55 -3.75 1.91 11.00
N CYS A 56 -3.22 3.05 10.56
CA CYS A 56 -1.81 3.38 10.71
C CYS A 56 -1.37 3.51 12.18
N TYR A 57 -2.19 4.10 13.05
CA TYR A 57 -1.90 4.10 14.48
C TYR A 57 -1.82 2.68 15.04
N THR A 58 -2.76 1.82 14.64
CA THR A 58 -2.79 0.41 15.05
C THR A 58 -1.53 -0.32 14.60
N ASP A 59 -1.07 -0.11 13.37
CA ASP A 59 0.15 -0.73 12.84
C ASP A 59 1.41 -0.29 13.58
N VAL A 60 1.51 1.00 13.93
CA VAL A 60 2.61 1.53 14.74
C VAL A 60 2.58 0.95 16.15
N GLU A 61 1.41 0.86 16.77
CA GLU A 61 1.22 0.26 18.10
C GLU A 61 1.53 -1.25 18.10
N ASN A 62 1.25 -1.95 17.00
CA ASN A 62 1.62 -3.35 16.81
C ASN A 62 3.11 -3.56 16.49
N GLY A 63 3.82 -2.48 16.10
CA GLY A 63 5.28 -2.48 15.97
C GLY A 63 5.80 -2.75 14.57
N LEU A 64 4.92 -2.68 13.59
CA LEU A 64 5.25 -2.90 12.18
C LEU A 64 6.20 -1.82 11.63
N TRP A 65 6.27 -0.67 12.31
CA TRP A 65 7.09 0.47 11.92
C TRP A 65 8.38 0.62 12.74
N GLY A 66 8.72 -0.38 13.57
CA GLY A 66 9.92 -0.37 14.40
C GLY A 66 9.78 0.46 15.68
N TRP A 67 10.81 0.41 16.53
CA TRP A 67 10.77 1.02 17.85
C TRP A 67 10.81 2.56 17.82
N VAL A 68 11.40 3.15 16.77
CA VAL A 68 11.52 4.61 16.60
C VAL A 68 10.14 5.27 16.63
N CYS A 69 9.16 4.68 15.95
CA CYS A 69 7.78 5.20 15.91
C CYS A 69 7.02 5.11 17.25
N ARG A 70 7.64 4.58 18.30
CA ARG A 70 7.09 4.55 19.66
C ARG A 70 7.95 5.33 20.65
N TYR A 71 9.01 5.99 20.17
CA TYR A 71 9.94 6.73 21.00
C TYR A 71 9.28 7.96 21.64
N SER A 72 8.46 8.66 20.88
CA SER A 72 7.73 9.84 21.33
C SER A 72 6.39 10.02 20.59
N PRO A 73 5.49 10.89 21.08
CA PRO A 73 4.26 11.22 20.38
C PRO A 73 4.49 11.79 18.98
N THR A 74 5.50 12.64 18.78
CA THR A 74 5.81 13.21 17.46
C THR A 74 6.40 12.19 16.51
N GLU A 75 7.30 11.30 16.97
CA GLU A 75 7.81 10.21 16.14
C GLU A 75 6.68 9.25 15.72
N LYS A 76 5.75 8.97 16.65
CA LYS A 76 4.52 8.22 16.33
C LYS A 76 3.74 8.91 15.21
N GLU A 77 3.54 10.23 15.31
CA GLU A 77 2.80 10.99 14.29
C GLU A 77 3.51 11.01 12.94
N ASN A 78 4.83 11.25 12.91
CA ASN A 78 5.62 11.19 11.68
C ASN A 78 5.50 9.82 11.00
N CYS A 79 5.55 8.73 11.76
CA CYS A 79 5.35 7.38 11.20
C CYS A 79 3.92 7.14 10.72
N VAL A 80 2.91 7.66 11.41
CA VAL A 80 1.51 7.56 11.00
C VAL A 80 1.27 8.33 9.71
N LEU A 81 1.86 9.51 9.55
CA LEU A 81 1.78 10.29 8.31
C LEU A 81 2.52 9.58 7.16
N ARG A 82 3.68 8.97 7.40
CA ARG A 82 4.36 8.12 6.40
C ARG A 82 3.51 6.91 6.02
N CYS A 83 2.86 6.27 6.99
CA CYS A 83 1.96 5.14 6.76
C CYS A 83 0.76 5.53 5.91
N LEU A 84 0.14 6.66 6.25
CA LEU A 84 -1.11 7.10 5.64
C LEU A 84 -0.93 7.46 4.15
N SER A 85 0.20 8.10 3.82
CA SER A 85 0.61 8.35 2.43
C SER A 85 2.11 8.67 2.40
N PRO A 86 2.98 7.72 1.98
CA PRO A 86 4.42 7.96 1.86
C PRO A 86 4.73 9.13 0.91
N GLU A 87 4.06 9.19 -0.24
CA GLU A 87 4.24 10.24 -1.26
C GLU A 87 3.95 11.63 -0.71
N CYS A 88 2.85 11.79 0.03
CA CYS A 88 2.47 13.07 0.61
C CYS A 88 3.33 13.44 1.82
N TYR A 89 3.79 12.44 2.58
CA TYR A 89 4.73 12.69 3.66
C TYR A 89 6.03 13.25 3.10
N ASP A 90 6.63 12.58 2.11
CA ASP A 90 7.93 13.00 1.58
C ASP A 90 7.85 14.39 0.94
N LEU A 91 6.72 14.70 0.28
CA LEU A 91 6.48 16.02 -0.30
C LEU A 91 6.39 17.12 0.76
N ILE A 92 5.59 16.91 1.81
CA ILE A 92 5.25 17.95 2.79
C ILE A 92 6.28 18.01 3.93
N TYR A 93 6.55 16.88 4.57
CA TYR A 93 7.37 16.74 5.79
C TYR A 93 8.73 16.06 5.55
N GLY A 94 9.00 15.50 4.36
CA GLY A 94 10.19 14.70 4.11
C GLY A 94 11.52 15.40 4.37
N GLY A 95 11.60 16.70 4.07
CA GLY A 95 12.79 17.53 4.31
C GLY A 95 12.81 18.20 5.69
N ASP A 96 11.71 18.15 6.42
CA ASP A 96 11.51 18.86 7.69
C ASP A 96 10.40 18.12 8.47
N PRO A 97 10.70 17.01 9.16
CA PRO A 97 9.71 16.25 9.92
C PRO A 97 9.06 17.09 11.02
N LEU A 98 7.91 16.65 11.53
CA LEU A 98 7.31 17.33 12.68
C LEU A 98 8.24 17.29 13.90
N GLU A 99 8.32 18.40 14.64
CA GLU A 99 9.06 18.52 15.89
C GLU A 99 8.16 18.34 17.13
N GLU A 100 8.76 18.09 18.30
CA GLU A 100 8.04 17.95 19.56
C GLU A 100 7.33 19.26 19.95
N GLY A 101 6.00 19.20 20.07
CA GLY A 101 5.16 20.35 20.41
C GLY A 101 4.80 21.27 19.24
N GLU A 102 5.22 20.93 18.02
CA GLU A 102 4.86 21.70 16.82
C GLU A 102 3.37 21.55 16.47
N LEU A 103 2.72 22.68 16.14
CA LEU A 103 1.36 22.71 15.60
C LEU A 103 1.38 23.30 14.19
N ASP A 104 1.56 22.45 13.18
CA ASP A 104 1.60 22.89 11.79
C ASP A 104 0.26 22.72 11.07
N TYR A 105 -0.57 23.77 11.17
CA TYR A 105 -1.86 23.81 10.49
C TYR A 105 -1.74 23.91 8.97
N VAL A 106 -0.75 24.63 8.45
CA VAL A 106 -0.60 24.90 7.00
C VAL A 106 -0.17 23.62 6.28
N ARG A 107 0.90 22.98 6.75
CA ARG A 107 1.37 21.69 6.22
C ARG A 107 0.34 20.59 6.42
N SER A 108 -0.46 20.63 7.48
CA SER A 108 -1.58 19.69 7.65
C SER A 108 -2.65 19.84 6.55
N GLN A 109 -2.98 21.07 6.14
CA GLN A 109 -3.89 21.30 5.01
C GLN A 109 -3.27 20.88 3.68
N GLU A 110 -1.99 21.20 3.45
CA GLU A 110 -1.26 20.76 2.26
C GLU A 110 -1.19 19.24 2.14
N TYR A 111 -0.97 18.54 3.26
CA TYR A 111 -0.96 17.09 3.31
C TYR A 111 -2.34 16.50 2.98
N LYS A 112 -3.42 17.07 3.54
CA LYS A 112 -4.79 16.66 3.20
C LYS A 112 -5.10 16.91 1.72
N TYR A 113 -4.69 18.06 1.19
CA TYR A 113 -4.85 18.40 -0.23
C TYR A 113 -4.04 17.46 -1.14
N CYS A 114 -2.82 17.11 -0.74
CA CYS A 114 -1.99 16.11 -1.42
C CYS A 114 -2.73 14.78 -1.55
N MET A 115 -3.27 14.26 -0.45
CA MET A 115 -4.00 12.99 -0.46
C MET A 115 -5.21 13.03 -1.39
N HIS A 116 -5.91 14.16 -1.44
CA HIS A 116 -7.03 14.36 -2.36
C HIS A 116 -6.57 14.29 -3.83
N LYS A 117 -5.53 15.03 -4.22
CA LYS A 117 -5.00 14.99 -5.60
C LYS A 117 -4.45 13.61 -5.98
N SER A 118 -3.70 12.98 -5.07
CA SER A 118 -3.17 11.61 -5.25
C SER A 118 -4.30 10.61 -5.49
N SER A 119 -5.42 10.71 -4.73
CA SER A 119 -6.58 9.84 -4.93
C SER A 119 -7.25 9.98 -6.30
N LEU A 120 -7.21 11.19 -6.88
CA LEU A 120 -7.70 11.46 -8.23
C LEU A 120 -6.72 11.03 -9.33
N GLY A 121 -5.47 10.72 -8.98
CA GLY A 121 -4.39 10.47 -9.93
C GLY A 121 -3.90 11.73 -10.63
N GLU A 122 -4.07 12.89 -10.00
CA GLU A 122 -3.58 14.18 -10.49
C GLU A 122 -2.10 14.40 -10.11
N SER A 123 -1.45 15.34 -10.78
CA SER A 123 -0.10 15.77 -10.40
C SER A 123 -0.10 16.45 -9.02
N LEU A 124 0.93 16.12 -8.22
CA LEU A 124 1.19 16.73 -6.91
C LEU A 124 2.02 18.02 -7.00
N ASP A 125 2.35 18.47 -8.22
CA ASP A 125 3.03 19.74 -8.44
C ASP A 125 2.21 20.91 -7.85
N GLY A 126 2.91 21.81 -7.16
CA GLY A 126 2.32 23.00 -6.53
C GLY A 126 1.45 22.72 -5.30
N VAL A 127 1.42 21.48 -4.79
CA VAL A 127 0.71 21.18 -3.53
C VAL A 127 1.43 21.80 -2.33
N LYS A 128 2.75 21.62 -2.25
CA LYS A 128 3.58 22.29 -1.23
C LYS A 128 3.59 23.80 -1.50
N GLY A 129 3.26 24.60 -0.49
CA GLY A 129 3.13 26.05 -0.60
C GLY A 129 1.75 26.54 -1.04
N SER A 130 0.79 25.65 -1.34
CA SER A 130 -0.54 26.06 -1.82
C SER A 130 -1.38 26.82 -0.80
N PHE A 131 -1.04 26.70 0.49
CA PHE A 131 -1.75 27.37 1.59
C PHE A 131 -0.91 28.41 2.32
N SER A 132 0.30 28.73 1.84
CA SER A 132 1.21 29.69 2.51
C SER A 132 0.73 31.15 2.51
N TYR A 133 -0.43 31.45 1.89
CA TYR A 133 -1.03 32.79 1.82
C TYR A 133 -2.34 32.93 2.63
N SER A 134 -2.67 31.95 3.49
CA SER A 134 -3.88 31.98 4.33
C SER A 134 -3.62 32.55 5.72
#